data_AF-A0A2G6NMK7-F1
#
_entry.id   AF-A0A2G6NMK7-F1
#
_cell.length_a   1.000
_cell.length_b   1.000
_cell.length_c   1.000
_cell.angle_alpha   90.00
_cell.angle_beta   90.00
_cell.angle_gamma   90.00
#
_symmetry.space_group_name_H-M   'P 1'
#
loop_
_entity.id
_entity.type
_entity.pdbx_description
1 polymer ?
#
loop_
_entity_poly.entity_id
_entity_poly.type
_entity_poly.pdbx_seq_one_letter_code
_entity_poly.pdbx_strand_id
1 'polypeptide(L)'
;VMAVQNLGLKKTAQIVIIGTNATINSRLYQKHLQKLGFVNLRAIATPLLVNIVEEGLYPSPILDEALQFYFKGVKSPDVIILACTHFPFLSAEIAKIYPNAKLIHSGEAIMQQLRISGLLSKKNKNFNTKLKLFSSSDEANFQKTAKRWLA
;
A
#
# COMPACT_ATOMS: atom_id res chain seq x y z
N VAL A 1 8.89 4.33 3.66
CA VAL A 1 9.52 5.67 3.80
C VAL A 1 10.72 5.86 2.88
N MET A 2 11.68 4.92 2.82
CA MET A 2 12.80 4.99 1.86
C MET A 2 12.34 5.11 0.40
N ALA A 3 11.25 4.43 0.01
CA ALA A 3 10.66 4.62 -1.32
C ALA A 3 10.28 6.08 -1.62
N VAL A 4 9.76 6.83 -0.64
CA VAL A 4 9.47 8.28 -0.80
C VAL A 4 10.76 9.08 -0.97
N GLN A 5 11.80 8.76 -0.19
CA GLN A 5 13.10 9.42 -0.29
C GLN A 5 13.71 9.27 -1.69
N ASN A 6 13.57 8.10 -2.29
CA ASN A 6 14.09 7.79 -3.63
C ASN A 6 13.36 8.53 -4.77
N LEU A 7 12.24 9.20 -4.51
CA LEU A 7 11.50 9.97 -5.51
C LEU A 7 12.05 11.38 -5.75
N GLY A 8 13.02 11.85 -4.95
CA GLY A 8 13.59 13.19 -5.13
C GLY A 8 12.58 14.33 -4.93
N LEU A 9 11.54 14.10 -4.12
CA LEU A 9 10.45 15.06 -3.91
C LEU A 9 10.89 16.28 -3.12
N LYS A 10 10.25 17.42 -3.41
CA LYS A 10 10.32 18.62 -2.55
C LYS A 10 9.77 18.29 -1.17
N LYS A 11 10.32 18.90 -0.12
CA LYS A 11 9.88 18.70 1.27
C LYS A 11 8.46 19.17 1.55
N THR A 12 7.94 20.03 0.68
CA THR A 12 6.57 20.53 0.68
C THR A 12 5.58 19.63 -0.07
N ALA A 13 6.02 18.49 -0.63
CA ALA A 13 5.14 17.54 -1.30
C ALA A 13 4.02 17.06 -0.36
N GLN A 14 2.80 16.99 -0.88
CA GLN A 14 1.60 16.53 -0.21
C GLN A 14 1.60 15.00 -0.17
N ILE A 15 1.91 14.42 1.00
CA ILE A 15 1.98 12.97 1.17
C ILE A 15 0.79 12.50 2.00
N VAL A 16 -0.05 11.67 1.39
CA VAL A 16 -1.14 10.97 2.08
C VAL A 16 -0.69 9.57 2.44
N ILE A 17 -1.00 9.12 3.66
CA ILE A 17 -0.71 7.78 4.16
C ILE A 17 -2.04 7.16 4.52
N ILE A 18 -2.42 6.07 3.86
CA ILE A 18 -3.61 5.30 4.23
C ILE A 18 -3.20 3.95 4.80
N GLY A 19 -3.88 3.51 5.85
CA GLY A 19 -3.58 2.25 6.53
C GLY A 19 -4.64 1.85 7.54
N THR A 20 -4.36 0.79 8.29
CA THR A 20 -5.21 0.36 9.40
C THR A 20 -5.15 1.35 10.56
N ASN A 21 -6.11 1.25 11.49
CA ASN A 21 -6.10 2.04 12.73
C ASN A 21 -4.75 1.89 13.47
N ALA A 22 -4.25 0.66 13.63
CA ALA A 22 -2.98 0.39 14.30
C ALA A 22 -1.80 1.07 13.58
N THR A 23 -1.71 0.93 12.25
CA THR A 23 -0.64 1.55 11.45
C THR A 23 -0.64 3.07 11.60
N ILE A 24 -1.79 3.72 11.47
CA ILE A 24 -1.90 5.19 11.53
C ILE A 24 -1.66 5.71 12.96
N ASN A 25 -2.20 5.04 13.97
CA ASN A 25 -2.04 5.42 15.37
C ASN A 25 -0.61 5.24 15.89
N SER A 26 0.16 4.30 15.33
CA SER A 26 1.59 4.14 15.65
C SER A 26 2.43 5.39 15.32
N ARG A 27 1.95 6.20 14.38
CA ARG A 27 2.64 7.36 13.79
C ARG A 27 4.02 7.06 13.19
N LEU A 28 4.37 5.80 12.94
CA LEU A 28 5.71 5.44 12.47
C LEU A 28 6.04 6.07 11.12
N TYR A 29 5.12 5.99 10.15
CA TYR A 29 5.30 6.64 8.84
C TYR A 29 5.53 8.15 8.99
N GLN A 30 4.68 8.83 9.76
CA GLN A 30 4.78 10.27 9.98
C GLN A 30 6.10 10.65 10.63
N LYS A 31 6.49 9.98 11.73
CA LYS A 31 7.75 10.23 12.43
C LYS A 31 8.96 10.09 11.51
N HIS A 32 9.00 9.03 10.70
CA HIS A 32 10.11 8.79 9.79
C HIS A 32 10.12 9.77 8.60
N LEU A 33 8.98 10.13 8.04
CA LEU A 33 8.89 11.13 6.97
C LEU A 33 9.23 12.55 7.47
N GLN A 34 8.81 12.90 8.67
CA GLN A 34 9.19 14.16 9.33
C GLN A 34 10.69 14.24 9.58
N LYS A 35 11.32 13.15 10.02
CA LYS A 35 12.79 13.07 10.14
C LYS A 35 13.51 13.27 8.80
N LEU A 36 12.87 12.96 7.67
CA LEU A 36 13.38 13.27 6.33
C LEU A 36 13.03 14.70 5.88
N GLY A 37 12.40 15.51 6.71
CA GLY A 37 12.05 16.91 6.46
C GLY A 37 10.72 17.14 5.75
N PHE A 38 9.89 16.11 5.53
CA PHE A 38 8.58 16.31 4.92
C PHE A 38 7.60 16.95 5.91
N VAL A 39 6.93 18.03 5.47
CA VAL A 39 6.06 18.84 6.34
C VAL A 39 4.57 18.61 6.10
N ASN A 40 4.18 18.25 4.88
CA ASN A 40 2.78 18.12 4.48
C ASN A 40 2.34 16.65 4.48
N LEU A 41 2.12 16.11 5.68
CA LEU A 41 1.75 14.71 5.88
C LEU A 41 0.30 14.60 6.35
N ARG A 42 -0.50 13.80 5.64
CA ARG A 42 -1.86 13.45 6.06
C ARG A 42 -2.01 11.95 6.23
N ALA A 43 -2.20 11.51 7.45
CA ALA A 43 -2.38 10.10 7.76
C ALA A 43 -3.86 9.80 8.04
N ILE A 44 -4.43 8.83 7.33
CA ILE A 44 -5.86 8.54 7.32
C ILE A 44 -6.04 7.06 7.65
N ALA A 45 -6.73 6.78 8.75
CA ALA A 45 -7.11 5.41 9.09
C ALA A 45 -8.31 5.00 8.24
N THR A 46 -8.20 3.84 7.61
CA THR A 46 -9.14 3.35 6.58
C THR A 46 -9.59 1.91 6.89
N PRO A 47 -10.18 1.66 8.07
CA PRO A 47 -10.45 0.30 8.55
C PRO A 47 -11.37 -0.52 7.63
N LEU A 48 -12.29 0.12 6.91
CA LEU A 48 -13.24 -0.58 6.04
C LEU A 48 -12.58 -1.15 4.76
N LEU A 49 -11.49 -0.53 4.28
CA LEU A 49 -10.90 -0.89 3.00
C LEU A 49 -10.32 -2.31 2.97
N VAL A 50 -9.91 -2.86 4.12
CA VAL A 50 -9.45 -4.26 4.21
C VAL A 50 -10.61 -5.21 3.90
N ASN A 51 -11.75 -5.03 4.57
CA ASN A 51 -12.93 -5.87 4.36
C ASN A 51 -13.45 -5.77 2.92
N ILE A 52 -13.46 -4.57 2.33
CA ILE A 52 -13.83 -4.38 0.93
C ILE A 52 -12.94 -5.21 -0.01
N VAL A 53 -11.63 -5.29 0.27
CA VAL A 53 -10.69 -6.11 -0.51
C VAL A 53 -10.90 -7.61 -0.25
N GLU A 54 -11.13 -8.02 0.99
CA GLU A 54 -11.34 -9.44 1.29
C GLU A 54 -12.62 -9.97 0.64
N GLU A 55 -13.70 -9.17 0.64
CA GLU A 55 -14.98 -9.49 0.01
C GLU A 55 -14.99 -9.35 -1.52
N GLY A 56 -13.91 -8.83 -2.14
CA GLY A 56 -13.86 -8.67 -3.60
C GLY A 56 -14.72 -7.51 -4.13
N LEU A 57 -15.07 -6.54 -3.28
CA LEU A 57 -15.94 -5.41 -3.61
C LEU A 57 -15.18 -4.27 -4.30
N TYR A 58 -14.35 -4.59 -5.30
CA TYR A 58 -13.54 -3.64 -6.06
C TYR A 58 -13.43 -4.08 -7.54
N PRO A 59 -13.97 -3.30 -8.49
CA PRO A 59 -14.70 -2.04 -8.29
C PRO A 59 -16.11 -2.26 -7.69
N SER A 60 -16.59 -1.30 -6.91
CA SER A 60 -18.00 -1.27 -6.46
C SER A 60 -18.40 0.12 -5.98
N PRO A 61 -19.70 0.47 -5.99
CA PRO A 61 -20.20 1.72 -5.40
C PRO A 61 -19.85 1.86 -3.91
N ILE A 62 -19.75 0.73 -3.18
CA ILE A 62 -19.35 0.72 -1.76
C ILE A 62 -17.91 1.22 -1.60
N LEU A 63 -17.01 0.77 -2.48
CA LEU A 63 -15.64 1.26 -2.49
C LEU A 63 -15.59 2.74 -2.86
N ASP A 64 -16.35 3.18 -3.86
CA ASP A 64 -16.36 4.57 -4.30
C ASP A 64 -16.76 5.52 -3.15
N GLU A 65 -17.84 5.20 -2.44
CA GLU A 65 -18.30 5.97 -1.27
C GLU A 65 -17.29 5.92 -0.12
N ALA A 66 -16.69 4.75 0.15
CA ALA A 66 -15.66 4.63 1.18
C ALA A 66 -14.44 5.49 0.86
N LEU A 67 -13.97 5.49 -0.40
CA LEU A 67 -12.86 6.33 -0.84
C LEU A 67 -13.21 7.81 -0.74
N GLN A 68 -14.39 8.24 -1.20
CA GLN A 68 -14.85 9.62 -1.05
C GLN A 68 -14.88 10.07 0.42
N PHE A 69 -15.41 9.23 1.30
CA PHE A 69 -15.46 9.49 2.73
C PHE A 69 -14.05 9.65 3.32
N TYR A 70 -13.16 8.68 3.10
CA TYR A 70 -11.82 8.69 3.69
C TYR A 70 -10.93 9.80 3.12
N PHE A 71 -11.05 10.08 1.83
CA PHE A 71 -10.25 11.12 1.17
C PHE A 71 -10.88 12.52 1.27
N LYS A 72 -11.96 12.71 2.03
CA LYS A 72 -12.61 14.02 2.19
C LYS A 72 -11.61 15.13 2.54
N GLY A 73 -11.50 16.13 1.66
CA GLY A 73 -10.60 17.26 1.83
C GLY A 73 -9.13 16.99 1.48
N VAL A 74 -8.79 15.81 0.95
CA VAL A 74 -7.56 15.60 0.20
C VAL A 74 -7.81 16.16 -1.20
N LYS A 75 -7.04 17.17 -1.61
CA LYS A 75 -7.24 17.83 -2.92
C LYS A 75 -6.27 17.31 -3.96
N SER A 76 -4.97 17.50 -3.72
CA SER A 76 -3.93 17.27 -4.71
C SER A 76 -2.72 16.58 -4.05
N PRO A 77 -2.82 15.28 -3.72
CA PRO A 77 -1.70 14.55 -3.17
C PRO A 77 -0.64 14.32 -4.26
N ASP A 78 0.63 14.57 -3.95
CA ASP A 78 1.74 14.19 -4.81
C ASP A 78 2.03 12.69 -4.67
N VAL A 79 1.84 12.15 -3.47
CA VAL A 79 2.07 10.74 -3.13
C VAL A 79 0.97 10.21 -2.24
N ILE A 80 0.52 8.98 -2.54
CA ILE A 80 -0.33 8.20 -1.64
C ILE A 80 0.40 6.91 -1.27
N ILE A 81 0.72 6.76 0.02
CA ILE A 81 1.34 5.57 0.57
C ILE A 81 0.24 4.58 0.95
N LEU A 82 0.27 3.41 0.32
CA LEU A 82 -0.65 2.30 0.56
C LEU A 82 -0.04 1.39 1.64
N ALA A 83 -0.22 1.77 2.89
CA ALA A 83 0.45 1.19 4.06
C ALA A 83 -0.24 -0.05 4.64
N CYS A 84 -1.03 -0.76 3.83
CA CYS A 84 -1.62 -2.06 4.15
C CYS A 84 -1.36 -3.03 2.99
N THR A 85 -1.17 -4.31 3.32
CA THR A 85 -0.91 -5.39 2.33
C THR A 85 -2.03 -5.54 1.31
N HIS A 86 -3.27 -5.19 1.66
CA HIS A 86 -4.46 -5.29 0.81
C HIS A 86 -4.59 -4.16 -0.21
N PHE A 87 -4.01 -2.99 0.05
CA PHE A 87 -4.32 -1.80 -0.73
C PHE A 87 -3.76 -1.75 -2.17
N PRO A 88 -2.77 -2.56 -2.59
CA PRO A 88 -2.44 -2.68 -4.01
C PRO A 88 -3.63 -3.06 -4.90
N PHE A 89 -4.63 -3.79 -4.37
CA PHE A 89 -5.84 -4.13 -5.12
C PHE A 89 -6.76 -2.93 -5.40
N LEU A 90 -6.63 -1.84 -4.62
CA LEU A 90 -7.44 -0.63 -4.76
C LEU A 90 -6.79 0.43 -5.65
N SER A 91 -5.60 0.14 -6.19
CA SER A 91 -4.77 1.13 -6.90
C SER A 91 -5.45 1.74 -8.11
N ALA A 92 -6.16 0.92 -8.89
CA ALA A 92 -6.87 1.40 -10.07
C ALA A 92 -7.95 2.43 -9.70
N GLU A 93 -8.74 2.16 -8.67
CA GLU A 93 -9.80 3.06 -8.22
C GLU A 93 -9.24 4.33 -7.56
N ILE A 94 -8.18 4.20 -6.75
CA ILE A 94 -7.50 5.38 -6.17
C ILE A 94 -6.87 6.23 -7.28
N ALA A 95 -6.30 5.63 -8.32
CA ALA A 95 -5.71 6.34 -9.46
C ALA A 95 -6.76 7.06 -10.32
N LYS A 96 -8.01 6.58 -10.39
CA LYS A 96 -9.09 7.33 -11.05
C LYS A 96 -9.40 8.64 -10.32
N ILE A 97 -9.35 8.63 -8.98
CA ILE A 97 -9.59 9.82 -8.14
C ILE A 97 -8.36 10.76 -8.17
N TYR A 98 -7.15 10.19 -8.14
CA TYR A 98 -5.90 10.93 -8.07
C TYR A 98 -4.93 10.49 -9.18
N PRO A 99 -5.21 10.81 -10.46
CA PRO A 99 -4.41 10.33 -11.60
C PRO A 99 -2.98 10.85 -11.62
N ASN A 100 -2.74 12.00 -10.96
CA ASN A 100 -1.42 12.63 -10.88
C ASN A 100 -0.62 12.20 -9.64
N ALA A 101 -1.25 11.49 -8.70
CA ALA A 101 -0.58 11.08 -7.47
C ALA A 101 0.24 9.80 -7.70
N LYS A 102 1.47 9.78 -7.19
CA LYS A 102 2.27 8.56 -7.19
C LYS A 102 1.82 7.63 -6.07
N LEU A 103 1.29 6.47 -6.44
CA LEU A 103 0.95 5.42 -5.47
C LEU A 103 2.21 4.66 -5.07
N ILE A 104 2.40 4.43 -3.78
CA ILE A 104 3.51 3.62 -3.25
C ILE A 104 2.95 2.37 -2.58
N HIS A 105 3.25 1.22 -3.18
CA HIS A 105 2.95 -0.10 -2.61
C HIS A 105 4.06 -0.52 -1.65
N SER A 106 3.65 -0.96 -0.45
CA SER A 106 4.58 -1.43 0.57
C SER A 106 5.45 -2.61 0.07
N GLY A 107 4.84 -3.57 -0.65
CA GLY A 107 5.56 -4.73 -1.19
C GLY A 107 6.62 -4.37 -2.22
N GLU A 108 6.29 -3.52 -3.20
CA GLU A 108 7.25 -3.05 -4.20
C GLU A 108 8.38 -2.23 -3.58
N ALA A 109 8.06 -1.37 -2.61
CA ALA A 109 9.04 -0.59 -1.87
C ALA A 109 10.03 -1.50 -1.12
N ILE A 110 9.54 -2.59 -0.51
CA ILE A 110 10.39 -3.59 0.15
C ILE A 110 11.27 -4.30 -0.89
N MET A 111 10.69 -4.75 -2.01
CA MET A 111 11.45 -5.41 -3.09
C MET A 111 12.54 -4.52 -3.67
N GLN A 112 12.24 -3.24 -3.89
CA GLN A 112 13.24 -2.26 -4.35
C GLN A 112 14.37 -2.12 -3.33
N GLN A 113 14.03 -2.03 -2.03
CA GLN A 113 15.04 -1.92 -0.98
C GLN A 113 15.93 -3.16 -0.92
N LEU A 114 15.35 -4.36 -0.99
CA LEU A 114 16.10 -5.62 -0.99
C LEU A 114 17.04 -5.73 -2.20
N ARG A 115 16.68 -5.15 -3.35
CA ARG A 115 17.58 -5.05 -4.52
C ARG A 115 18.73 -4.09 -4.27
N ILE A 116 18.45 -2.91 -3.71
CA ILE A 116 19.45 -1.89 -3.41
C ILE A 116 20.44 -2.39 -2.36
N SER A 117 19.98 -3.12 -1.34
CA SER A 117 20.84 -3.66 -0.30
C SER A 117 21.67 -4.88 -0.72
N GLY A 118 21.53 -5.35 -1.97
CA GLY A 118 22.23 -6.53 -2.48
C GLY A 118 21.74 -7.85 -1.89
N LEU A 119 20.65 -7.85 -1.11
CA LEU A 119 20.09 -9.05 -0.49
C LEU A 119 19.33 -9.91 -1.51
N LEU A 120 18.87 -9.32 -2.62
CA LEU A 120 18.37 -10.06 -3.77
C LEU A 120 19.51 -10.30 -4.76
N SER A 121 20.00 -11.55 -4.83
CA SER A 121 21.03 -11.93 -5.79
C SER A 121 20.51 -11.82 -7.22
N LYS A 122 21.38 -11.38 -8.15
CA LYS A 122 21.06 -11.39 -9.58
C LYS A 122 21.06 -12.85 -10.07
N LYS A 123 19.88 -13.38 -10.37
CA LYS A 123 19.60 -14.59 -11.17
C LYS A 123 20.31 -15.87 -10.71
N ASN A 124 19.73 -16.57 -9.73
CA ASN A 124 19.71 -18.03 -9.82
C ASN A 124 18.61 -18.41 -10.82
N LYS A 125 19.00 -18.83 -12.03
CA LYS A 125 18.08 -19.26 -13.11
C LYS A 125 17.37 -20.59 -12.82
N ASN A 126 17.63 -21.25 -11.69
CA ASN A 126 16.90 -22.43 -11.26
C ASN A 126 15.60 -22.03 -10.55
N PHE A 127 14.55 -21.84 -11.35
CA PHE A 127 13.20 -21.48 -10.90
C PHE A 127 12.40 -22.64 -10.26
N ASN A 128 13.07 -23.62 -9.66
CA ASN A 128 12.38 -24.76 -9.03
C ASN A 128 12.22 -24.58 -7.51
N THR A 129 12.01 -23.34 -7.07
CA THR A 129 11.75 -23.05 -5.66
C THR A 129 10.35 -23.51 -5.29
N LYS A 130 10.26 -24.56 -4.48
CA LYS A 130 8.98 -25.01 -3.93
C LYS A 130 8.45 -23.97 -2.94
N LEU A 131 7.38 -23.27 -3.30
CA LEU A 131 6.66 -22.37 -2.41
C LEU A 131 5.77 -23.21 -1.46
N LYS A 132 5.96 -23.05 -0.16
CA LYS A 132 5.07 -23.60 0.87
C LYS A 132 4.39 -22.44 1.57
N LEU A 133 3.06 -22.47 1.61
CA LEU A 133 2.24 -21.47 2.29
C LEU A 133 1.56 -22.13 3.48
N PHE A 134 1.57 -21.46 4.63
CA PHE A 134 0.95 -21.92 5.87
C PHE A 134 -0.04 -20.86 6.32
N SER A 135 -1.20 -21.28 6.83
CA SER A 135 -2.21 -20.40 7.41
C SER A 135 -2.70 -20.98 8.74
N SER A 136 -3.05 -20.11 9.68
CA SER A 136 -3.77 -20.48 10.90
C SER A 136 -5.29 -20.50 10.72
N SER A 137 -5.79 -20.10 9.53
CA SER A 137 -7.21 -20.10 9.18
C SER A 137 -7.66 -21.42 8.55
N ASP A 138 -8.94 -21.49 8.19
CA ASP A 138 -9.47 -22.55 7.32
C ASP A 138 -8.67 -22.62 6.00
N GLU A 139 -8.26 -23.85 5.65
CA GLU A 139 -7.41 -24.13 4.50
C GLU A 139 -8.15 -23.86 3.19
N ALA A 140 -9.44 -24.25 3.09
CA ALA A 140 -10.20 -24.11 1.87
C ALA A 140 -10.40 -22.63 1.49
N ASN A 141 -10.75 -21.79 2.47
CA ASN A 141 -10.89 -20.36 2.25
C ASN A 141 -9.54 -19.69 1.93
N PHE A 142 -8.46 -20.07 2.63
CA PHE A 142 -7.12 -19.57 2.32
C PHE A 142 -6.70 -19.90 0.88
N GLN A 143 -6.86 -21.17 0.46
CA GLN A 143 -6.54 -21.59 -0.90
C GLN A 143 -7.39 -20.86 -1.94
N LYS A 144 -8.69 -20.66 -1.69
CA LYS A 144 -9.58 -19.91 -2.57
C LYS A 144 -9.10 -18.46 -2.76
N THR A 145 -8.79 -17.77 -1.67
CA THR A 145 -8.30 -16.38 -1.71
C THR A 145 -6.93 -16.28 -2.36
N ALA A 146 -6.01 -17.19 -2.03
CA ALA A 146 -4.67 -17.22 -2.62
C ALA A 146 -4.74 -17.45 -4.15
N LYS A 147 -5.56 -18.40 -4.62
CA LYS A 147 -5.79 -18.62 -6.05
C LYS A 147 -6.36 -17.38 -6.73
N ARG A 148 -7.34 -16.71 -6.10
CA ARG A 148 -7.93 -15.47 -6.64
C ARG A 148 -6.90 -14.34 -6.78
N TRP A 149 -5.95 -14.23 -5.86
CA TRP A 149 -4.98 -13.13 -5.82
C TRP A 149 -3.68 -13.40 -6.57
N LEU A 150 -3.32 -14.67 -6.77
CA LEU A 150 -2.08 -15.08 -7.43
C LEU A 150 -2.28 -15.63 -8.84
N ALA A 151 -3.53 -15.82 -9.28
CA ALA A 151 -3.86 -16.16 -10.67
C ALA A 151 -3.60 -14.97 -11.61
#